data_AF-Q5DGS0-F1
#
_entry.id   AF-Q5DGS0-F1
#
_cell.length_a   1.000
_cell.length_b   1.000
_cell.length_c   1.000
_cell.angle_alpha   90.00
_cell.angle_beta   90.00
_cell.angle_gamma   90.00
#
_symmetry.space_group_name_H-M   'P 1'
#
loop_
_entity.id
_entity.type
_entity.pdbx_description
1 polymer ?
#
loop_
_entity_poly.entity_id
_entity_poly.type
_entity_poly.pdbx_seq_one_letter_code
_entity_poly.pdbx_strand_id
1 'polypeptide(L)'
;MPISFSASAAPIVIVKKPNGTLRICADFSTGLNDALEPHHYPLPAPDVLLTILDGSSCFSKLDMADAYLQIEVEQACSELLTSNTNRGLFQYTRLPFEIKTAPANFQQLLDTILPGITEDSVYKD
;
A
#
# COMPACT_ATOMS: atom_id res chain seq x y z
N MET A 1 -5.12 19.63 -4.77
CA MET A 1 -4.81 21.04 -4.41
C MET A 1 -4.49 21.07 -2.92
N PRO A 2 -3.67 22.02 -2.43
CA PRO A 2 -3.44 22.13 -1.01
C PRO A 2 -4.74 22.51 -0.29
N ILE A 3 -4.93 21.97 0.91
CA ILE A 3 -6.05 22.31 1.80
C ILE A 3 -5.60 23.29 2.88
N SER A 4 -6.54 24.09 3.38
CA SER A 4 -6.26 25.12 4.39
C SER A 4 -6.20 24.58 5.82
N PHE A 5 -6.89 23.47 6.09
CA PHE A 5 -7.02 22.90 7.43
C PHE A 5 -7.14 21.38 7.36
N SER A 6 -6.54 20.68 8.31
CA SER A 6 -6.76 19.24 8.55
C SER A 6 -6.57 18.93 10.04
N ALA A 7 -7.34 17.97 10.55
CA ALA A 7 -7.20 17.49 11.92
C ALA A 7 -5.97 16.57 12.10
N SER A 8 -5.48 15.98 11.00
CA SER A 8 -4.30 15.10 10.97
C SER A 8 -3.29 15.65 9.97
N ALA A 9 -2.00 15.49 10.24
CA ALA A 9 -0.94 15.92 9.33
C ALA A 9 0.37 15.18 9.64
N ALA A 10 0.77 14.27 8.76
CA ALA A 10 2.05 13.59 8.84
C ALA A 10 3.16 14.40 8.16
N PRO A 11 4.36 14.50 8.73
CA PRO A 11 5.49 15.12 8.03
C PRO A 11 5.90 14.28 6.81
N ILE A 12 6.57 14.89 5.83
CA ILE A 12 7.17 14.15 4.73
C ILE A 12 8.63 13.77 5.02
N VAL A 13 9.03 12.62 4.49
CA VAL A 13 10.41 12.11 4.44
C VAL A 13 10.79 11.91 2.99
N ILE A 14 12.01 12.30 2.63
CA ILE A 14 12.54 12.12 1.27
C ILE A 14 13.54 10.98 1.29
N VAL A 15 13.27 9.94 0.51
CA VAL A 15 14.14 8.78 0.34
C VAL A 15 14.76 8.81 -1.03
N LYS A 16 16.09 8.66 -1.11
CA LYS A 16 16.79 8.51 -2.38
C LYS A 16 16.81 7.04 -2.77
N LYS A 17 16.22 6.71 -3.92
CA LYS A 17 16.27 5.35 -4.49
C LYS A 17 17.69 5.05 -5.01
N PRO A 18 18.09 3.76 -5.11
CA PRO A 18 19.40 3.38 -5.65
C PRO A 18 19.66 3.91 -7.07
N ASN A 19 18.61 4.04 -7.89
CA ASN A 19 18.69 4.61 -9.24
C ASN A 19 18.87 6.15 -9.26
N GLY A 20 19.02 6.81 -8.10
CA GLY A 20 19.23 8.26 -7.97
C GLY A 20 17.94 9.09 -7.92
N THR A 21 16.77 8.51 -8.18
CA THR A 21 15.49 9.21 -8.09
C THR A 21 15.06 9.44 -6.64
N LEU A 22 14.22 10.45 -6.41
CA LEU A 22 13.66 10.74 -5.09
C LEU A 22 12.27 10.15 -4.94
N ARG A 23 11.97 9.64 -3.74
CA ARG A 23 10.64 9.22 -3.30
C ARG A 23 10.23 10.11 -2.13
N ILE A 24 9.07 10.75 -2.24
CA ILE A 24 8.47 11.52 -1.15
C ILE A 24 7.48 10.60 -0.45
N CYS A 25 7.67 10.39 0.84
CA CYS A 25 6.84 9.53 1.68
C CYS A 25 6.24 10.37 2.80
N ALA A 26 4.98 10.17 3.15
CA ALA A 26 4.44 10.71 4.39
C ALA A 26 4.76 9.75 5.54
N ASP A 27 5.31 10.25 6.64
CA ASP A 27 5.65 9.43 7.79
C ASP A 27 4.42 9.22 8.68
N PHE A 28 3.70 8.13 8.41
CA PHE A 28 2.55 7.72 9.22
C PHE A 28 2.92 6.76 10.37
N SER A 29 4.22 6.54 10.63
CA SER A 29 4.70 5.48 11.54
C SER A 29 4.28 5.67 12.99
N THR A 30 4.45 6.86 13.58
CA THR A 30 4.24 7.10 15.02
C THR A 30 2.90 7.77 15.34
N GLY A 31 1.90 7.59 14.49
CA GLY A 31 0.61 8.27 14.63
C GLY A 31 -0.52 7.45 14.04
N LEU A 32 -0.79 7.64 12.76
CA LEU A 32 -1.89 6.94 12.10
C LEU A 32 -1.72 5.42 12.14
N ASN A 33 -0.52 4.90 11.87
CA ASN A 33 -0.30 3.47 11.93
C ASN A 33 -0.44 2.89 13.35
N ASP A 34 -0.13 3.64 14.40
CA ASP A 34 -0.35 3.16 15.77
C ASP A 34 -1.84 3.14 16.13
N ALA A 35 -2.60 4.11 15.63
CA ALA A 35 -4.03 4.26 15.90
C ALA A 35 -4.92 3.31 15.08
N LEU A 36 -4.47 2.89 13.89
CA LEU A 36 -5.24 1.99 13.03
C LEU A 36 -5.38 0.61 13.66
N GLU A 37 -6.54 -0.03 13.49
CA GLU A 37 -6.67 -1.44 13.82
C GLU A 37 -5.90 -2.30 12.80
N PRO A 38 -5.18 -3.36 13.23
CA PRO A 38 -4.53 -4.27 12.31
C PRO A 38 -5.56 -4.98 11.41
N HIS A 39 -5.35 -4.94 10.10
CA HIS A 39 -6.12 -5.75 9.17
C HIS A 39 -5.44 -7.11 9.00
N HIS A 40 -5.99 -8.13 9.65
CA HIS A 40 -5.54 -9.51 9.51
C HIS A 40 -6.20 -10.19 8.31
N TYR A 41 -5.57 -10.06 7.14
CA TYR A 41 -5.91 -10.84 5.95
C TYR A 41 -4.82 -11.89 5.70
N PRO A 42 -5.17 -13.16 5.38
CA PRO A 42 -4.17 -14.21 5.19
C PRO A 42 -3.25 -13.87 4.01
N LEU A 43 -1.96 -13.69 4.31
CA LEU A 43 -0.91 -13.65 3.31
C LEU A 43 -0.24 -15.02 3.27
N PRO A 44 -0.11 -15.66 2.10
CA PRO A 44 0.48 -16.99 2.02
C PRO A 44 1.95 -16.95 2.44
N ALA A 45 2.34 -17.90 3.30
CA ALA A 45 3.73 -18.03 3.73
C ALA A 45 4.60 -18.53 2.58
N PRO A 46 5.89 -18.13 2.48
CA PRO A 46 6.81 -18.58 1.43
C PRO A 46 6.81 -20.09 1.18
N ASP A 47 6.72 -20.91 2.23
CA ASP A 47 6.72 -22.38 2.09
C ASP A 47 5.44 -22.92 1.43
N VAL A 48 4.29 -22.28 1.70
CA VAL A 48 3.01 -22.59 1.05
C VAL A 48 3.10 -22.26 -0.44
N LEU A 49 3.75 -21.15 -0.77
CA LEU A 49 3.94 -20.71 -2.14
C LEU A 49 4.81 -21.66 -2.94
N LEU A 50 5.91 -22.12 -2.37
CA LEU A 50 6.77 -23.11 -3.02
C LEU A 50 6.04 -24.44 -3.23
N THR A 51 5.12 -24.80 -2.33
CA THR A 51 4.30 -26.01 -2.46
C THR A 51 3.26 -25.86 -3.58
N ILE A 52 2.60 -24.71 -3.68
CA ILE A 52 1.64 -24.40 -4.76
C ILE A 52 2.33 -24.44 -6.13
N LEU A 53 3.55 -23.91 -6.20
CA LEU A 53 4.33 -23.83 -7.44
C LEU A 53 5.04 -25.15 -7.80
N ASP A 54 5.04 -26.15 -6.92
CA ASP A 54 5.73 -27.42 -7.16
C ASP A 54 5.12 -28.18 -8.36
N GLY A 55 5.98 -28.76 -9.20
CA GLY A 55 5.55 -29.44 -10.43
C GLY A 55 5.15 -28.52 -11.60
N SER A 56 5.12 -27.20 -11.41
CA SER A 56 4.93 -26.25 -12.51
C SER A 56 6.20 -26.09 -13.35
N SER A 57 6.04 -26.05 -14.68
CA SER A 57 7.16 -25.95 -15.63
C SER A 57 7.33 -24.53 -16.22
N CYS A 58 6.34 -23.66 -16.01
CA CYS A 58 6.33 -22.30 -16.53
C CYS A 58 5.77 -21.36 -15.46
N PHE A 59 6.42 -20.20 -15.30
CA PHE A 59 6.05 -19.19 -14.34
C PHE A 59 5.94 -17.84 -15.03
N SER A 60 4.97 -17.03 -14.62
CA SER A 60 4.83 -15.65 -15.05
C SER A 60 4.89 -14.75 -13.83
N LYS A 61 5.67 -13.68 -13.92
CA LYS A 61 5.71 -12.62 -12.90
C LYS A 61 4.98 -11.41 -13.43
N LEU A 62 3.91 -11.02 -12.75
CA LEU A 62 3.23 -9.74 -12.99
C LEU A 62 3.71 -8.73 -11.96
N ASP A 63 4.11 -7.55 -12.43
CA ASP A 63 4.55 -6.44 -11.59
C ASP A 63 3.54 -5.30 -11.73
N MET A 64 2.82 -4.97 -10.65
CA MET A 64 1.81 -3.92 -10.67
C MET A 64 2.45 -2.59 -10.31
N ALA A 65 2.70 -1.76 -11.32
CA ALA A 65 3.30 -0.44 -11.12
C ALA A 65 2.48 0.38 -10.12
N ASP A 66 3.16 0.87 -9.08
CA ASP A 66 2.58 1.67 -8.00
C ASP A 66 1.29 1.06 -7.42
N ALA A 67 1.27 -0.27 -7.26
CA ALA A 67 0.11 -1.10 -6.91
C ALA A 67 -0.89 -0.49 -5.91
N TYR A 68 -0.43 -0.08 -4.72
CA TYR A 68 -1.33 0.47 -3.70
C TYR A 68 -1.96 1.80 -4.13
N LEU A 69 -1.27 2.61 -4.94
CA LEU A 69 -1.83 3.85 -5.48
C LEU A 69 -2.93 3.63 -6.52
N GLN A 70 -3.20 2.38 -6.91
CA GLN A 70 -4.36 2.03 -7.74
C GLN A 70 -5.66 1.96 -6.91
N ILE A 71 -5.56 1.82 -5.58
CA ILE A 71 -6.72 1.74 -4.69
C ILE A 71 -7.19 3.14 -4.32
N GLU A 72 -8.44 3.48 -4.64
CA GLU A 72 -9.07 4.71 -4.14
C GLU A 72 -9.37 4.61 -2.64
N VAL A 73 -9.11 5.69 -1.91
CA VAL A 73 -9.51 5.78 -0.50
C VAL A 73 -10.76 6.63 -0.38
N GLU A 74 -11.65 6.23 0.52
CA GLU A 74 -12.82 7.01 0.85
C GLU A 74 -12.44 8.38 1.41
N GLN A 75 -13.32 9.37 1.20
CA GLN A 75 -13.06 10.75 1.62
C GLN A 75 -12.76 10.87 3.12
N ALA A 76 -13.46 10.10 3.97
CA ALA A 76 -13.22 10.09 5.42
C ALA A 76 -11.82 9.58 5.78
N CYS A 77 -11.31 8.58 5.06
CA CYS A 77 -9.94 8.07 5.23
C CYS A 77 -8.90 9.05 4.67
N SER A 78 -9.19 9.71 3.55
CA SER A 78 -8.34 10.73 2.94
C SER A 78 -7.98 11.87 3.91
N GLU A 79 -8.91 12.25 4.80
CA GLU A 79 -8.66 13.25 5.84
C GLU A 79 -7.56 12.83 6.83
N LEU A 80 -7.52 11.55 7.21
CA LEU A 80 -6.48 10.98 8.06
C LEU A 80 -5.14 10.87 7.31
N LEU A 81 -5.21 10.69 5.99
CA LEU A 81 -4.07 10.58 5.08
C LEU A 81 -3.62 11.96 4.57
N THR A 82 -3.43 12.90 5.48
CA THR A 82 -2.90 14.23 5.14
C THR A 82 -1.38 14.28 5.37
N SER A 83 -0.64 14.77 4.38
CA SER A 83 0.79 15.07 4.45
C SER A 83 1.03 16.57 4.58
N ASN A 84 2.01 16.95 5.40
CA ASN A 84 2.47 18.31 5.59
C ASN A 84 3.79 18.53 4.85
N THR A 85 3.79 19.47 3.92
CA THR A 85 4.93 19.83 3.09
C THR A 85 5.25 21.31 3.24
N ASN A 86 6.43 21.73 2.78
CA ASN A 86 6.76 23.16 2.67
C ASN A 86 5.86 23.94 1.68
N ARG A 87 5.01 23.25 0.91
CA ARG A 87 4.04 23.85 -0.04
C ARG A 87 2.60 23.81 0.48
N GLY A 88 2.37 23.32 1.70
CA GLY A 88 1.06 23.19 2.31
C GLY A 88 0.66 21.73 2.61
N LEU A 89 -0.61 21.58 2.99
CA LEU A 89 -1.21 20.30 3.36
C LEU A 89 -1.81 19.62 2.13
N PHE A 90 -1.50 18.33 1.93
CA PHE A 90 -2.00 17.54 0.81
C PHE A 90 -2.61 16.23 1.31
N GLN A 91 -3.83 15.95 0.88
CA GLN A 91 -4.53 14.70 1.18
C GLN A 91 -4.30 13.67 0.07
N TYR A 92 -4.07 12.42 0.47
CA TYR A 92 -4.01 11.30 -0.46
C TYR A 92 -5.42 10.85 -0.86
N THR A 93 -5.68 10.77 -2.17
CA THR A 93 -6.92 10.20 -2.73
C THR A 93 -6.77 8.73 -3.13
N ARG A 94 -5.58 8.16 -2.90
CA ARG A 94 -5.20 6.77 -3.15
C ARG A 94 -4.43 6.22 -1.95
N LEU A 95 -4.43 4.91 -1.77
CA LEU A 95 -3.82 4.26 -0.61
C LEU A 95 -2.28 4.41 -0.65
N PRO A 96 -1.67 5.17 0.29
CA PRO A 96 -0.23 5.33 0.31
C PRO A 96 0.47 4.08 0.85
N PHE A 97 1.70 3.85 0.37
CA PHE A 97 2.54 2.70 0.77
C PHE A 97 2.91 2.71 2.25
N GLU A 98 2.83 3.87 2.88
CA GLU A 98 3.24 4.08 4.26
C GLU A 98 2.17 3.64 5.27
N ILE A 99 1.03 3.10 4.83
CA ILE A 99 -0.06 2.63 5.68
C ILE A 99 0.07 1.14 5.99
N LYS A 100 0.02 0.79 7.27
CA LYS A 100 0.27 -0.59 7.73
C LYS A 100 -0.74 -1.62 7.20
N THR A 101 -1.96 -1.21 6.93
CA THR A 101 -3.02 -2.09 6.41
C THR A 101 -2.99 -2.23 4.89
N ALA A 102 -2.13 -1.49 4.18
CA ALA A 102 -2.13 -1.47 2.72
C ALA A 102 -1.89 -2.85 2.08
N PRO A 103 -0.92 -3.67 2.53
CA PRO A 103 -0.70 -5.00 1.95
C PRO A 103 -1.91 -5.93 2.11
N ALA A 104 -2.55 -5.92 3.28
CA ALA A 104 -3.73 -6.75 3.56
C ALA A 104 -4.94 -6.32 2.71
N ASN A 105 -5.18 -5.01 2.62
CA ASN A 105 -6.23 -4.44 1.77
C ASN A 105 -6.02 -4.82 0.29
N PHE A 106 -4.77 -4.75 -0.18
CA PHE A 106 -4.43 -5.06 -1.55
C PHE A 106 -4.58 -6.55 -1.85
N GLN A 107 -4.11 -7.43 -0.97
CA GLN A 107 -4.31 -8.87 -1.12
C GLN A 107 -5.81 -9.22 -1.17
N GLN A 108 -6.61 -8.72 -0.23
CA GLN A 108 -8.06 -8.95 -0.22
C GLN A 108 -8.73 -8.49 -1.51
N LEU A 109 -8.33 -7.34 -2.04
CA LEU A 109 -8.84 -6.82 -3.30
C LEU A 109 -8.49 -7.76 -4.46
N LEU A 110 -7.23 -8.20 -4.54
CA LEU A 110 -6.78 -9.09 -5.61
C LEU A 110 -7.49 -10.44 -5.57
N ASP A 111 -7.67 -11.03 -4.39
CA ASP A 111 -8.43 -12.27 -4.22
C ASP A 111 -9.89 -12.11 -4.63
N THR A 112 -10.45 -10.89 -4.49
CA THR A 112 -11.82 -10.58 -4.91
C THR A 112 -11.94 -10.42 -6.42
N ILE A 113 -10.98 -9.78 -7.08
CA ILE A 113 -11.07 -9.46 -8.53
C ILE A 113 -10.44 -10.53 -9.43
N LEU A 114 -9.57 -11.40 -8.90
CA LEU A 114 -8.90 -12.49 -9.62
C LEU A 114 -9.14 -13.89 -9.01
N PRO A 115 -10.37 -14.27 -8.64
CA PRO A 115 -10.63 -15.49 -7.86
C PRO A 115 -10.21 -16.80 -8.53
N GLY A 116 -9.95 -16.81 -9.85
CA GLY A 116 -9.49 -17.97 -10.61
C GLY A 116 -7.99 -17.98 -10.94
N ILE A 117 -7.24 -16.98 -10.48
CA ILE A 117 -5.78 -16.88 -10.64
C ILE A 117 -5.10 -17.07 -9.27
N THR A 118 -5.82 -16.74 -8.20
CA THR A 118 -5.34 -16.68 -6.81
C THR A 118 -5.11 -18.05 -6.15
N GLU A 119 -5.55 -19.14 -6.78
CA GLU A 119 -5.22 -20.49 -6.31
C GLU A 119 -3.73 -20.82 -6.50
N ASP A 120 -3.05 -20.18 -7.47
CA ASP A 120 -1.65 -20.43 -7.82
C ASP A 120 -0.74 -19.17 -7.77
N SER A 121 -1.23 -18.05 -7.23
CA SER A 121 -0.54 -16.76 -7.31
C SER A 121 -0.20 -16.14 -5.95
N VAL A 122 0.81 -15.27 -5.98
CA VAL A 122 1.33 -14.56 -4.81
C VAL A 122 1.37 -13.09 -5.12
N TYR A 123 0.84 -12.27 -4.22
CA TYR A 123 0.92 -10.83 -4.35
C TYR A 123 1.74 -10.26 -3.21
N LYS A 124 2.87 -9.65 -3.59
CA LYS A 124 3.76 -8.98 -2.66
C LYS A 124 4.47 -7.86 -3.39
N ASP A 125 4.00 -6.65 -3.13
CA ASP A 125 4.65 -5.38 -3.49
C ASP A 125 5.30 -4.73 -2.25
#